data_AF-A0A3L6SB47-F1
#
_entry.id   AF-A0A3L6SB47-F1
#
_cell.length_a   1.000
_cell.length_b   1.000
_cell.length_c   1.000
_cell.angle_alpha   90.00
_cell.angle_beta   90.00
_cell.angle_gamma   90.00
#
_symmetry.space_group_name_H-M   'P 1'
#
loop_
_entity.id
_entity.type
_entity.pdbx_description
1 polymer ?
#
loop_
_entity_poly.entity_id
_entity_poly.type
_entity_poly.pdbx_seq_one_letter_code
_entity_poly.pdbx_strand_id
1 'polypeptide(L)'
;MAPISRRLLPSAVLHAAIAMAAASYCVPGQAIPLSPLPGCRWYAASRACGGAGVALAPLLLPVPLWHVKDACCRELAAVPAECRCRALRAMAEETPAAVVGRACWLAQARFAPTVVAETECGLRTVHGIRFCYARGAEDNND
;
A
#
# COMPACT_ATOMS: atom_id res chain seq x y z
N MET A 1 -10.80 47.61 -35.72
CA MET A 1 -10.50 47.38 -34.28
C MET A 1 -11.69 46.68 -33.63
N ALA A 2 -11.40 45.84 -32.61
CA ALA A 2 -12.27 45.05 -31.71
C ALA A 2 -12.42 43.53 -32.05
N PRO A 3 -12.38 42.65 -31.03
CA PRO A 3 -11.33 41.63 -30.97
C PRO A 3 -11.80 40.15 -31.03
N ILE A 4 -10.84 39.30 -31.42
CA ILE A 4 -10.92 37.84 -31.47
C ILE A 4 -10.98 37.27 -30.04
N SER A 5 -12.10 36.64 -29.69
CA SER A 5 -12.29 35.94 -28.42
C SER A 5 -11.49 34.63 -28.40
N ARG A 6 -10.30 34.64 -27.79
CA ARG A 6 -9.56 33.43 -27.43
C ARG A 6 -10.28 32.72 -26.27
N ARG A 7 -10.97 31.62 -26.57
CA ARG A 7 -11.47 30.67 -25.55
C ARG A 7 -10.26 30.00 -24.90
N LEU A 8 -9.86 30.51 -23.74
CA LEU A 8 -8.93 29.83 -22.83
C LEU A 8 -9.69 28.65 -22.21
N LEU A 9 -9.46 27.44 -22.74
CA LEU A 9 -9.88 26.22 -22.07
C LEU A 9 -9.07 26.10 -20.75
N PRO A 10 -9.72 25.95 -19.58
CA PRO A 10 -9.00 25.85 -18.32
C PRO A 10 -8.33 24.47 -18.20
N SER A 11 -7.00 24.44 -18.08
CA SER A 11 -6.15 23.25 -17.85
C SER A 11 -6.46 22.46 -16.55
N ALA A 12 -7.50 22.82 -15.80
CA ALA A 12 -7.86 22.20 -14.54
C ALA A 12 -8.56 20.83 -14.70
N VAL A 13 -9.23 20.58 -15.83
CA VAL A 13 -10.02 19.34 -16.01
C VAL A 13 -9.14 18.12 -16.30
N LEU A 14 -7.93 18.32 -16.82
CA LEU A 14 -7.07 17.19 -17.23
C LEU A 14 -6.41 16.46 -16.06
N HIS A 15 -6.29 17.09 -14.89
CA HIS A 15 -5.64 16.49 -13.72
C HIS A 15 -6.55 15.55 -12.93
N ALA A 16 -7.88 15.76 -12.96
CA ALA A 16 -8.83 14.91 -12.25
C ALA A 16 -9.00 13.52 -12.93
N ALA A 17 -8.87 13.45 -14.25
CA ALA A 17 -9.04 12.21 -15.01
C ALA A 17 -7.95 11.16 -14.72
N ILE A 18 -6.72 11.59 -14.42
CA ILE A 18 -5.57 10.69 -14.23
C ILE A 18 -5.62 10.03 -12.85
N ALA A 19 -6.06 10.76 -11.82
CA ALA A 19 -6.25 10.20 -10.47
C ALA A 19 -7.38 9.17 -10.43
N MET A 20 -8.48 9.41 -11.17
CA MET A 20 -9.58 8.45 -11.29
C MET A 20 -9.20 7.20 -12.10
N ALA A 21 -8.40 7.35 -13.16
CA ALA A 21 -7.92 6.19 -13.93
C ALA A 21 -7.02 5.29 -13.07
N ALA A 22 -6.08 5.87 -12.31
CA ALA A 22 -5.29 5.15 -11.29
C ALA A 22 -6.15 4.41 -10.27
N ALA A 23 -7.23 5.03 -9.83
CA ALA A 23 -8.20 4.39 -8.97
C ALA A 23 -9.00 3.25 -9.64
N SER A 24 -9.09 3.20 -10.97
CA SER A 24 -9.80 2.11 -11.65
C SER A 24 -8.94 0.86 -11.95
N TYR A 25 -7.63 1.00 -12.22
CA TYR A 25 -6.78 -0.16 -12.54
C TYR A 25 -6.03 -0.74 -11.34
N CYS A 26 -5.82 0.05 -10.28
CA CYS A 26 -5.25 -0.46 -9.04
C CYS A 26 -6.31 -1.26 -8.26
N VAL A 27 -6.67 -2.44 -8.74
CA VAL A 27 -7.60 -3.36 -8.06
C VAL A 27 -7.00 -4.77 -8.01
N PRO A 28 -7.29 -5.57 -6.97
CA PRO A 28 -6.90 -6.98 -6.93
C PRO A 28 -7.38 -7.72 -8.19
N GLY A 29 -6.50 -8.52 -8.79
CA GLY A 29 -6.75 -9.23 -10.04
C GLY A 29 -6.43 -8.44 -11.31
N GLN A 30 -6.05 -7.16 -11.21
CA GLN A 30 -5.46 -6.39 -12.31
C GLN A 30 -4.02 -6.00 -12.00
N ALA A 31 -3.77 -4.74 -11.64
CA ALA A 31 -2.43 -4.25 -11.30
C ALA A 31 -1.95 -4.68 -9.89
N ILE A 32 -2.86 -5.22 -9.07
CA ILE A 32 -2.56 -5.78 -7.75
C ILE A 32 -2.81 -7.29 -7.83
N PRO A 33 -1.91 -8.15 -7.32
CA PRO A 33 -2.15 -9.59 -7.24
C PRO A 33 -3.47 -9.93 -6.52
N LEU A 34 -4.15 -11.01 -6.93
CA LEU A 34 -5.42 -11.47 -6.32
C LEU A 34 -5.31 -11.71 -4.81
N SER A 35 -4.17 -12.23 -4.37
CA SER A 35 -3.79 -12.24 -2.95
C SER A 35 -2.78 -11.11 -2.74
N PRO A 36 -3.18 -9.97 -2.18
CA PRO A 36 -2.35 -8.79 -2.11
C PRO A 36 -1.21 -9.01 -1.10
N LEU A 37 0.01 -9.06 -1.64
CA LEU A 37 1.28 -8.99 -0.93
C LEU A 37 1.37 -9.98 0.26
N PRO A 38 1.29 -11.31 0.02
CA PRO A 38 1.30 -12.30 1.08
C PRO A 38 2.58 -12.26 1.94
N GLY A 39 3.75 -11.99 1.34
CA GLY A 39 4.99 -11.76 2.07
C GLY A 39 4.93 -10.51 2.94
N CYS A 40 4.36 -9.41 2.44
CA CYS A 40 4.19 -8.20 3.25
C CYS A 40 3.21 -8.36 4.39
N ARG A 41 2.18 -9.20 4.25
CA ARG A 41 1.25 -9.53 5.33
C ARG A 41 2.01 -10.12 6.51
N TRP A 42 2.85 -11.13 6.25
CA TRP A 42 3.69 -11.75 7.27
C TRP A 42 4.74 -10.80 7.83
N TYR A 43 5.41 -10.04 6.96
CA TYR A 43 6.42 -9.06 7.37
C TYR A 43 5.83 -8.00 8.31
N ALA A 44 4.72 -7.37 7.90
CA ALA A 44 4.05 -6.33 8.67
C ALA A 44 3.50 -6.87 10.00
N ALA A 45 2.89 -8.06 10.01
CA ALA A 45 2.43 -8.70 11.24
C ALA A 45 3.60 -9.01 12.19
N SER A 46 4.69 -9.59 11.66
CA SER A 46 5.87 -9.92 12.45
C SER A 46 6.51 -8.67 13.07
N ARG A 47 6.57 -7.58 12.30
CA ARG A 47 7.22 -6.34 12.72
C ARG A 47 6.37 -5.48 13.64
N ALA A 48 5.06 -5.41 13.40
CA ALA A 48 4.12 -4.57 14.15
C ALA A 48 3.61 -5.26 15.43
N CYS A 49 3.52 -6.60 15.43
CA CYS A 49 2.92 -7.37 16.52
C CYS A 49 3.96 -8.08 17.41
N GLY A 50 5.25 -7.78 17.25
CA GLY A 50 6.30 -8.21 18.18
C GLY A 50 6.38 -9.72 18.39
N GLY A 51 6.30 -10.51 17.32
CA GLY A 51 6.35 -11.97 17.39
C GLY A 51 5.02 -12.67 17.74
N ALA A 52 3.94 -11.94 18.07
CA ALA A 52 2.61 -12.56 18.18
C ALA A 52 2.09 -13.08 16.83
N GLY A 53 2.54 -12.49 15.71
CA GLY A 53 2.25 -12.99 14.37
C GLY A 53 2.95 -14.30 14.02
N VAL A 54 4.09 -14.62 14.65
CA VAL A 54 4.79 -15.90 14.44
C VAL A 54 4.23 -17.04 15.30
N ALA A 55 3.31 -16.76 16.22
CA ALA A 55 2.61 -17.80 17.00
C ALA A 55 1.72 -18.70 16.12
N LEU A 56 1.44 -18.30 14.87
CA LEU A 56 0.69 -19.08 13.89
C LEU A 56 1.55 -19.76 12.83
N ALA A 57 2.88 -19.70 12.94
CA ALA A 57 3.78 -20.51 12.12
C ALA A 57 4.35 -21.66 12.97
N PRO A 58 3.56 -22.71 13.29
CA PRO A 58 4.17 -23.94 13.77
C PRO A 58 4.97 -24.52 12.60
N LEU A 59 6.26 -24.84 12.85
CA LEU A 59 7.11 -25.77 12.09
C LEU A 59 8.02 -25.26 10.96
N LEU A 60 8.07 -23.98 10.62
CA LEU A 60 9.14 -23.48 9.74
C LEU A 60 10.29 -22.96 10.61
N LEU A 61 11.49 -23.50 10.40
CA LEU A 61 12.79 -23.02 10.90
C LEU A 61 12.79 -21.49 11.09
N PRO A 62 13.54 -20.91 12.05
CA PRO A 62 13.55 -19.46 12.28
C PRO A 62 14.00 -18.72 11.01
N VAL A 63 13.05 -18.41 10.13
CA VAL A 63 13.31 -17.65 8.91
C VAL A 63 13.62 -16.26 9.42
N PRO A 64 14.86 -15.77 9.22
CA PRO A 64 15.23 -14.50 9.76
C PRO A 64 14.37 -13.40 9.12
N LEU A 65 13.99 -12.40 9.90
CA LEU A 65 13.04 -11.36 9.49
C LEU A 65 13.47 -10.64 8.19
N TRP A 66 14.77 -10.59 7.90
CA TRP A 66 15.31 -10.02 6.67
C TRP A 66 14.86 -10.80 5.41
N HIS A 67 14.75 -12.13 5.48
CA HIS A 67 14.28 -12.94 4.35
C HIS A 67 12.79 -12.66 4.07
N VAL A 68 12.00 -12.48 5.12
CA VAL A 68 10.58 -12.12 5.01
C VAL A 68 10.42 -10.69 4.47
N LYS A 69 11.29 -9.77 4.90
CA LYS A 69 11.37 -8.40 4.37
C LYS A 69 11.70 -8.40 2.87
N ASP A 70 12.72 -9.16 2.46
CA ASP A 70 13.14 -9.24 1.06
C ASP A 70 12.02 -9.77 0.15
N ALA A 71 11.32 -10.82 0.58
CA ALA A 71 10.15 -11.33 -0.13
C ALA A 71 9.04 -10.26 -0.27
N CYS A 72 8.71 -9.58 0.84
CA CYS A 72 7.75 -8.46 0.80
C CYS A 72 8.18 -7.36 -0.16
N CYS A 73 9.43 -6.91 -0.11
CA CYS A 73 9.91 -5.84 -0.97
C CYS A 73 9.92 -6.24 -2.45
N ARG A 74 10.22 -7.49 -2.78
CA ARG A 74 10.12 -8.01 -4.15
C ARG A 74 8.67 -8.03 -4.65
N GLU A 75 7.73 -8.51 -3.84
CA GLU A 75 6.30 -8.48 -4.17
C GLU A 75 5.80 -7.05 -4.41
N LEU A 76 6.15 -6.13 -3.52
CA LEU A 76 5.73 -4.73 -3.61
C LEU A 76 6.40 -4.00 -4.78
N ALA A 77 7.63 -4.38 -5.15
CA ALA A 77 8.32 -3.83 -6.30
C ALA A 77 7.64 -4.24 -7.62
N ALA A 78 7.08 -5.44 -7.69
CA ALA A 78 6.33 -5.94 -8.84
C ALA A 78 5.00 -5.19 -9.05
N VAL A 79 4.46 -4.55 -8.01
CA VAL A 79 3.30 -3.66 -8.13
C VAL A 79 3.75 -2.31 -8.74
N PRO A 80 3.03 -1.78 -9.75
CA PRO A 80 3.27 -0.46 -10.32
C PRO A 80 3.33 0.64 -9.25
N ALA A 81 4.18 1.64 -9.42
CA ALA A 81 4.50 2.63 -8.39
C ALA A 81 3.24 3.39 -7.89
N GLU A 82 2.36 3.73 -8.81
CA GLU A 82 1.02 4.26 -8.59
C GLU A 82 0.10 3.40 -7.69
N CYS A 83 0.23 2.08 -7.73
CA CYS A 83 -0.67 1.14 -7.08
C CYS A 83 -0.13 0.62 -5.75
N ARG A 84 1.15 0.87 -5.41
CA ARG A 84 1.80 0.36 -4.20
C ARG A 84 1.03 0.70 -2.92
N CYS A 85 0.59 1.95 -2.77
CA CYS A 85 -0.17 2.35 -1.59
C CYS A 85 -1.53 1.66 -1.51
N ARG A 86 -2.18 1.44 -2.65
CA ARG A 86 -3.44 0.72 -2.68
C ARG A 86 -3.26 -0.78 -2.45
N ALA A 87 -2.19 -1.39 -2.95
CA ALA A 87 -1.86 -2.78 -2.68
C ALA A 87 -1.62 -3.01 -1.17
N LEU A 88 -0.91 -2.09 -0.52
CA LEU A 88 -0.72 -2.12 0.94
C LEU A 88 -2.03 -1.92 1.71
N ARG A 89 -2.93 -1.04 1.22
CA ARG A 89 -4.27 -0.89 1.77
C ARG A 89 -5.05 -2.19 1.63
N ALA A 90 -5.19 -2.73 0.42
CA ALA A 90 -5.87 -3.99 0.10
C ALA A 90 -5.38 -5.15 0.99
N MET A 91 -4.05 -5.28 1.14
CA MET A 91 -3.45 -6.26 2.06
C MET A 91 -3.97 -6.13 3.49
N ALA A 92 -4.07 -4.90 4.03
CA ALA A 92 -4.60 -4.69 5.38
C ALA A 92 -6.11 -4.93 5.49
N GLU A 93 -6.89 -4.71 4.42
CA GLU A 93 -8.34 -4.97 4.40
C GLU A 93 -8.63 -6.46 4.32
N GLU A 94 -7.87 -7.19 3.50
CA GLU A 94 -8.01 -8.63 3.30
C GLU A 94 -7.26 -9.47 4.36
N THR A 95 -6.58 -8.83 5.31
CA THR A 95 -6.04 -9.54 6.48
C THR A 95 -7.16 -9.68 7.51
N PRO A 96 -7.72 -10.88 7.71
CA PRO A 96 -8.77 -11.06 8.70
C PRO A 96 -8.23 -10.87 10.11
N ALA A 97 -8.82 -9.92 10.85
CA ALA A 97 -8.50 -9.68 12.26
C ALA A 97 -8.75 -10.92 13.14
N ALA A 98 -9.62 -11.85 12.71
CA ALA A 98 -9.85 -13.13 13.37
C ALA A 98 -8.62 -14.06 13.36
N VAL A 99 -7.76 -13.94 12.33
CA VAL A 99 -6.55 -14.77 12.22
C VAL A 99 -5.43 -14.19 13.06
N VAL A 100 -5.14 -12.90 12.93
CA VAL A 100 -3.97 -12.29 13.62
C VAL A 100 -4.32 -11.69 14.99
N GLY A 101 -5.59 -11.62 15.35
CA GLY A 101 -6.09 -10.89 16.52
C GLY A 101 -6.27 -9.40 16.25
N ARG A 102 -7.29 -8.78 16.87
CA ARG A 102 -7.69 -7.37 16.63
C ARG A 102 -6.56 -6.37 16.88
N ALA A 103 -5.83 -6.54 17.98
CA ALA A 103 -4.74 -5.63 18.34
C ALA A 103 -3.59 -5.68 17.33
N CYS A 104 -3.21 -6.90 16.90
CA CYS A 104 -2.18 -7.07 15.88
C CYS A 104 -2.64 -6.57 14.52
N TRP A 105 -3.87 -6.86 14.12
CA TRP A 105 -4.43 -6.35 12.87
C TRP A 105 -4.36 -4.81 12.80
N LEU A 106 -4.72 -4.11 13.88
CA LEU A 106 -4.64 -2.65 13.93
C LEU A 106 -3.19 -2.16 13.83
N ALA A 107 -2.26 -2.81 14.54
CA ALA A 107 -0.84 -2.48 14.47
C ALA A 107 -0.27 -2.71 13.06
N GLN A 108 -0.60 -3.85 12.45
CA GLN A 108 -0.23 -4.20 11.08
C GLN A 108 -0.78 -3.19 10.07
N ALA A 109 -2.06 -2.82 10.18
CA ALA A 109 -2.68 -1.83 9.29
C ALA A 109 -2.05 -0.44 9.39
N ARG A 110 -1.57 -0.05 10.59
CA ARG A 110 -0.83 1.20 10.81
C ARG A 110 0.60 1.13 10.27
N PHE A 111 1.23 -0.03 10.32
CA PHE A 111 2.58 -0.25 9.81
C PHE A 111 2.63 -0.43 8.28
N ALA A 112 1.62 -1.06 7.67
CA ALA A 112 1.54 -1.29 6.23
C ALA A 112 1.98 -0.10 5.34
N PRO A 113 1.49 1.14 5.52
CA PRO A 113 1.91 2.28 4.70
C PRO A 113 3.39 2.65 4.85
N THR A 114 4.07 2.27 5.93
CA THR A 114 5.50 2.58 6.14
C THR A 114 6.43 1.64 5.38
N VAL A 115 5.93 0.55 4.81
CA VAL A 115 6.73 -0.44 4.06
C VAL A 115 7.40 0.18 2.83
N VAL A 116 6.82 1.21 2.21
CA VAL A 116 7.45 1.93 1.09
C VAL A 116 8.60 2.86 1.52
N ALA A 117 8.72 3.17 2.81
CA ALA A 117 9.71 4.11 3.33
C ALA A 117 11.14 3.61 3.10
N GLU A 118 12.10 4.54 3.12
CA GLU A 118 13.53 4.26 2.90
C GLU A 118 14.14 3.31 3.94
N THR A 119 13.66 3.37 5.18
CA THR A 119 14.05 2.43 6.24
C THR A 119 13.52 1.02 5.99
N GLU A 120 12.53 0.87 5.12
CA GLU A 120 11.91 -0.40 4.75
C GLU A 120 12.30 -0.88 3.36
N CYS A 121 11.41 -0.80 2.37
CA CYS A 121 11.71 -1.25 1.01
C CYS A 121 12.25 -0.13 0.10
N GLY A 122 12.15 1.13 0.51
CA GLY A 122 12.66 2.27 -0.25
C GLY A 122 12.02 2.50 -1.63
N LEU A 123 10.81 1.98 -1.84
CA LEU A 123 10.12 1.98 -3.13
C LEU A 123 9.39 3.30 -3.39
N ARG A 124 9.55 3.85 -4.60
CA ARG A 124 8.84 5.07 -5.03
C ARG A 124 7.34 4.82 -5.20
N THR A 125 6.50 5.80 -4.90
CA THR A 125 5.04 5.73 -5.13
C THR A 125 4.59 6.76 -6.18
N VAL A 126 3.27 6.91 -6.39
CA VAL A 126 2.63 7.78 -7.41
C VAL A 126 3.15 9.22 -7.43
N HIS A 127 3.59 9.77 -6.30
CA HIS A 127 4.11 11.15 -6.22
C HIS A 127 5.65 11.23 -6.34
N GLY A 128 6.32 10.14 -6.71
CA GLY A 128 7.79 10.04 -6.67
C GLY A 128 8.37 9.99 -5.24
N ILE A 129 7.52 10.15 -4.23
CA ILE A 129 7.86 10.07 -2.80
C ILE A 129 7.68 8.65 -2.27
N ARG A 130 8.41 8.32 -1.21
CA ARG A 130 8.38 7.00 -0.53
C ARG A 130 7.40 7.02 0.65
N PHE A 131 6.14 7.42 0.40
CA PHE A 131 5.15 7.62 1.46
C PHE A 131 3.74 7.21 0.99
N CYS A 132 2.99 6.59 1.89
CA CYS A 132 1.57 6.29 1.71
C CYS A 132 0.80 6.86 2.91
N TYR A 133 -0.37 7.45 2.65
CA TYR A 133 -1.26 7.89 3.72
C TYR A 133 -1.75 6.67 4.52
N ALA A 134 -1.70 6.79 5.85
CA ALA A 134 -2.27 5.78 6.72
C ALA A 134 -3.79 5.65 6.48
N ARG A 135 -4.31 4.45 6.70
CA ARG A 135 -5.74 4.17 6.57
C ARG A 135 -6.54 5.06 7.53
N GLY A 136 -7.46 5.86 7.00
CA GLY A 136 -8.28 6.81 7.77
C GLY A 136 -7.75 8.24 7.86
N ALA A 137 -6.67 8.59 7.15
CA ALA A 137 -6.16 9.96 7.09
C ALA A 137 -6.91 10.87 6.09
N GLU A 138 -7.98 10.36 5.46
CA GLU A 138 -8.73 11.03 4.38
C GLU A 138 -10.01 11.73 4.90
N ASP A 139 -10.37 11.53 6.19
CA ASP A 139 -11.62 12.01 6.81
C ASP A 139 -11.45 13.29 7.66
N ASN A 140 -10.53 14.20 7.31
CA ASN A 140 -10.39 15.51 7.99
C ASN A 140 -10.35 16.66 6.97
N ASN A 141 -11.39 16.77 6.14
CA ASN A 141 -11.68 17.99 5.40
C ASN A 141 -13.20 18.23 5.39
N ASP A 142 -13.75 18.45 6.59
CA ASP A 142 -15.02 19.13 6.83
C ASP A 142 -14.77 20.28 7.82
#